data_AF-A0A1I4MI20-F1
#
_entry.id   AF-A0A1I4MI20-F1
#
_cell.length_a   1.000
_cell.length_b   1.000
_cell.length_c   1.000
_cell.angle_alpha   90.00
_cell.angle_beta   90.00
_cell.angle_gamma   90.00
#
_symmetry.space_group_name_H-M   'P 1'
#
loop_
_entity.id
_entity.type
_entity.pdbx_description
1 polymer ?
#
loop_
_entity_poly.entity_id
_entity_poly.type
_entity_poly.pdbx_seq_one_letter_code
_entity_poly.pdbx_strand_id
1 'polypeptide(L)'
;MAVISLTMRAKMPKRGVIAGELGFIIVDNFPRASEATIHYLDGKVEVIEAGEAEKAFVYEVEDMNQCILNKVKMDTVELSMDVMEIMDEVRARWGIRYPFE
;
A
#
# COMPACT_ATOMS: atom_id res chain seq x y z
N MET A 1 -7.92 6.28 12.45
CA MET A 1 -7.62 4.92 12.96
C MET A 1 -7.13 4.09 11.78
N ALA A 2 -6.01 3.39 11.92
CA ALA A 2 -5.51 2.47 10.89
C ALA A 2 -5.30 1.09 11.53
N VAL A 3 -5.65 0.03 10.80
CA VAL A 3 -5.50 -1.36 11.24
C VAL A 3 -4.78 -2.13 10.14
N ILE A 4 -3.68 -2.76 10.49
CA ILE A 4 -2.93 -3.64 9.60
C ILE A 4 -3.08 -5.06 10.13
N SER A 5 -3.55 -5.98 9.27
CA SER A 5 -3.67 -7.39 9.60
C SER A 5 -2.85 -8.20 8.60
N LEU A 6 -1.90 -8.97 9.12
CA LEU A 6 -1.02 -9.83 8.32
C LEU A 6 -0.97 -11.23 8.95
N THR A 7 -0.91 -12.25 8.11
CA THR A 7 -0.73 -13.64 8.52
C THR A 7 0.33 -14.30 7.63
N MET A 8 1.16 -15.13 8.24
CA MET A 8 2.17 -15.91 7.52
C MET A 8 1.70 -17.30 7.11
N ARG A 9 0.68 -17.87 7.77
CA ARG A 9 0.24 -19.26 7.53
C ARG A 9 -1.04 -19.35 6.70
N ALA A 10 -1.96 -18.41 6.87
CA ALA A 10 -3.24 -18.39 6.19
C ALA A 10 -3.23 -17.33 5.08
N LYS A 11 -3.87 -17.66 3.95
CA LYS A 11 -4.08 -16.74 2.85
C LYS A 11 -5.17 -15.75 3.24
N MET A 12 -4.77 -14.51 3.55
CA MET A 12 -5.71 -13.40 3.68
C MET A 12 -5.90 -12.66 2.34
N PRO A 13 -7.07 -12.07 2.10
CA PRO A 13 -7.27 -11.15 0.99
C PRO A 13 -6.37 -9.92 1.17
N LYS A 14 -5.68 -9.53 0.10
CA LYS A 14 -4.84 -8.33 0.08
C LYS A 14 -5.70 -7.11 -0.24
N ARG A 15 -6.57 -6.74 0.70
CA ARG A 15 -7.56 -5.67 0.51
C ARG A 15 -7.22 -4.46 1.37
N GLY A 16 -7.14 -3.30 0.73
CA GLY A 16 -7.11 -2.01 1.40
C GLY A 16 -8.52 -1.44 1.48
N VAL A 17 -8.88 -0.89 2.64
CA VAL A 17 -10.15 -0.15 2.80
C VAL A 17 -9.83 1.21 3.40
N ILE A 18 -10.25 2.26 2.71
CA ILE A 18 -10.10 3.64 3.15
C ILE A 18 -11.50 4.18 3.40
N ALA A 19 -11.84 4.42 4.68
CA ALA A 19 -13.14 4.97 5.05
C ALA A 19 -13.01 6.47 5.32
N GLY A 20 -13.96 7.25 4.80
CA GLY A 20 -14.09 8.68 4.99
C GLY A 20 -15.52 9.07 5.35
N GLU A 21 -15.76 10.38 5.45
CA GLU A 21 -17.07 10.92 5.82
C GLU A 21 -18.16 10.64 4.77
N LEU A 22 -17.80 10.65 3.49
CA LEU A 22 -18.74 10.53 2.38
C LEU A 22 -18.91 9.09 1.85
N GLY A 23 -18.21 8.13 2.43
CA GLY A 23 -18.18 6.76 1.94
C GLY A 23 -16.89 6.02 2.25
N PHE A 24 -16.64 4.94 1.52
CA PHE A 24 -15.40 4.17 1.63
C PHE A 24 -14.91 3.67 0.28
N ILE A 25 -13.60 3.51 0.16
CA ILE A 25 -12.90 3.02 -1.02
C ILE A 25 -12.35 1.63 -0.69
N ILE A 26 -12.62 0.67 -1.57
CA ILE A 26 -12.04 -0.67 -1.55
C ILE A 26 -11.03 -0.76 -2.68
N VAL A 27 -9.80 -1.12 -2.34
CA VAL A 27 -8.76 -1.47 -3.31
C VAL A 27 -8.40 -2.93 -3.10
N ASP A 28 -8.77 -3.75 -4.07
CA ASP A 28 -8.43 -5.17 -4.06
C ASP A 28 -7.06 -5.42 -4.67
N ASN A 29 -6.39 -6.45 -4.16
CA ASN A 29 -5.04 -6.83 -4.56
C ASN A 29 -4.07 -5.64 -4.60
N PHE A 30 -4.05 -4.82 -3.55
CA PHE A 30 -3.35 -3.53 -3.52
C PHE A 30 -1.90 -3.51 -4.07
N PRO A 31 -1.05 -4.56 -3.96
CA PRO A 31 0.29 -4.51 -4.56
C PRO A 31 0.29 -4.50 -6.09
N ARG A 32 -0.82 -4.92 -6.71
CA ARG A 32 -1.02 -4.97 -8.16
C ARG A 32 -2.50 -4.67 -8.46
N ALA A 33 -2.98 -3.57 -7.90
CA ALA A 33 -4.36 -3.14 -8.11
C ALA A 33 -4.52 -2.66 -9.56
N SER A 34 -5.61 -3.07 -10.19
CA SER A 34 -6.06 -2.55 -11.49
C SER A 34 -7.43 -1.87 -11.38
N GLU A 35 -8.09 -2.02 -10.23
CA GLU A 35 -9.41 -1.47 -9.96
C GLU A 35 -9.51 -1.00 -8.51
N ALA A 36 -10.31 0.05 -8.30
CA ALA A 36 -10.73 0.53 -7.00
C ALA A 36 -12.24 0.79 -7.04
N THR A 37 -12.96 0.35 -6.02
CA THR A 37 -14.41 0.57 -5.90
C THR A 37 -14.69 1.60 -4.81
N ILE A 38 -15.38 2.68 -5.17
CA ILE A 38 -15.85 3.71 -4.25
C ILE A 38 -17.32 3.46 -3.96
N HIS A 39 -17.64 3.33 -2.68
CA HIS A 39 -19.01 3.23 -2.17
C HIS A 39 -19.37 4.52 -1.46
N TYR A 40 -20.38 5.21 -1.98
CA TYR A 40 -20.92 6.43 -1.40
C TYR A 40 -22.07 6.10 -0.42
N LEU A 41 -22.34 7.02 0.51
CA LEU A 41 -23.40 6.85 1.51
C LEU A 41 -24.82 6.82 0.92
N ASP A 42 -25.01 7.37 -0.26
CA ASP A 42 -26.27 7.37 -1.01
C ASP A 42 -26.55 6.03 -1.71
N GLY A 43 -25.63 5.06 -1.60
CA GLY A 43 -25.70 3.76 -2.26
C GLY A 43 -25.13 3.76 -3.68
N LYS A 44 -24.60 4.90 -4.18
CA LYS A 44 -23.88 4.93 -5.45
C LYS A 44 -22.58 4.13 -5.31
N VAL A 45 -22.29 3.34 -6.34
CA VAL A 45 -21.03 2.61 -6.48
C VAL A 45 -20.33 3.09 -7.74
N GLU A 46 -19.06 3.44 -7.62
CA GLU A 46 -18.22 3.88 -8.72
C GLU A 46 -16.98 3.00 -8.78
N VAL A 47 -16.73 2.39 -9.93
CA VAL A 47 -15.55 1.55 -10.16
C VAL A 47 -14.58 2.34 -11.01
N ILE A 48 -13.37 2.52 -10.50
CA ILE A 48 -12.26 3.14 -11.19
C ILE A 48 -11.32 2.03 -11.63
N GLU A 49 -11.27 1.78 -12.93
CA GLU A 49 -10.27 0.89 -13.52
C GLU A 49 -9.08 1.72 -13.98
N ALA A 50 -7.92 1.48 -13.37
CA ALA A 50 -6.70 2.21 -13.66
C ALA A 50 -5.49 1.29 -13.47
N GLY A 51 -4.64 1.25 -14.49
CA GLY A 51 -3.40 0.47 -14.48
C GLY A 51 -3.57 -0.98 -14.91
N GLU A 52 -2.44 -1.61 -15.22
CA GLU A 52 -2.37 -3.02 -15.61
C GLU A 52 -1.58 -3.80 -14.55
N ALA A 53 -2.20 -4.83 -13.97
CA ALA A 53 -1.58 -5.63 -12.91
C ALA A 53 -0.27 -6.31 -13.34
N GLU A 54 -0.12 -6.61 -14.64
CA GLU A 54 1.12 -7.18 -15.21
C GLU A 54 2.27 -6.17 -15.26
N LYS A 55 1.95 -4.88 -15.37
CA LYS A 55 2.93 -3.77 -15.44
C LYS A 55 3.31 -3.19 -14.09
N ALA A 56 2.90 -3.81 -12.97
CA ALA A 56 3.15 -3.29 -11.63
C ALA A 56 4.61 -2.86 -11.39
N PHE A 57 5.58 -3.72 -11.75
CA PHE A 57 7.00 -3.38 -11.63
C PHE A 57 7.48 -2.38 -12.69
N VAL A 58 6.85 -2.35 -13.87
CA VAL A 58 7.21 -1.41 -14.94
C VAL A 58 6.95 0.02 -14.49
N TYR A 59 5.85 0.27 -13.78
CA TYR A 59 5.54 1.60 -13.24
C TYR A 59 6.63 2.10 -12.28
N GLU A 60 7.15 1.25 -11.39
CA GLU A 60 8.24 1.63 -10.48
C GLU A 60 9.53 1.96 -11.25
N VAL A 61 9.86 1.15 -12.27
CA VAL A 61 11.06 1.38 -13.08
C VAL A 61 10.95 2.65 -13.93
N GLU A 62 9.78 2.91 -14.51
CA GLU A 62 9.51 4.13 -15.27
C GLU A 62 9.62 5.37 -14.38
N ASP A 63 9.05 5.33 -13.18
CA ASP A 63 9.11 6.41 -12.21
C ASP A 63 10.54 6.70 -11.74
N MET A 64 11.33 5.65 -11.44
CA MET A 64 12.76 5.80 -11.12
C MET A 64 13.53 6.45 -12.28
N ASN A 65 13.30 6.00 -13.51
CA ASN A 65 13.95 6.57 -14.69
C ASN A 65 13.59 8.05 -14.88
N GLN A 66 12.31 8.41 -14.71
CA GLN A 66 11.87 9.80 -14.78
C GLN A 66 12.49 10.67 -13.69
N CYS A 67 12.60 10.17 -12.46
CA CYS A 67 13.23 10.90 -11.36
C CYS A 67 14.71 11.21 -11.67
N ILE A 68 15.45 10.24 -12.21
CA ILE A 68 16.85 10.42 -12.60
C ILE A 68 16.98 11.42 -13.76
N LEU A 69 16.16 11.29 -14.81
CA LEU A 69 16.21 12.15 -15.99
C LEU A 69 15.83 13.60 -15.66
N ASN A 70 14.79 13.79 -14.84
CA ASN A 70 14.26 15.11 -14.50
C ASN A 70 14.93 15.72 -13.25
N LYS A 71 15.85 14.98 -12.60
CA LYS A 71 16.50 15.38 -11.34
C LYS A 71 15.51 15.79 -10.25
N VAL A 72 14.36 15.11 -10.22
CA VAL A 72 13.32 15.36 -9.22
C VAL A 72 13.80 14.75 -7.91
N LYS A 73 13.79 15.56 -6.85
CA LYS A 73 14.01 15.04 -5.51
C LYS A 73 12.75 14.29 -5.09
N MET A 74 12.92 13.03 -4.74
CA MET A 74 11.84 12.19 -4.24
C MET A 74 11.96 12.09 -2.71
N ASP A 75 10.89 12.40 -2.00
CA ASP A 75 10.84 12.29 -0.53
C ASP A 75 10.46 10.85 -0.07
N THR A 76 10.73 9.85 -0.92
CA THR A 76 10.42 8.42 -0.66
C THR A 76 11.34 7.80 0.39
N VAL A 77 12.51 8.38 0.63
CA VAL A 77 13.46 7.89 1.65
C VAL A 77 12.88 8.06 3.05
N GLU A 78 12.29 9.21 3.36
CA GLU A 78 11.66 9.47 4.67
C GLU A 78 10.50 8.49 4.90
N LEU A 79 9.64 8.30 3.90
CA LEU A 79 8.56 7.31 3.95
C LEU A 79 9.07 5.88 4.17
N SER A 80 10.21 5.53 3.57
CA SER A 80 10.82 4.21 3.75
C SER A 80 11.35 4.02 5.17
N MET A 81 11.93 5.07 5.78
CA MET A 81 12.37 5.05 7.17
C MET A 81 11.21 4.89 8.14
N ASP A 82 10.10 5.62 7.92
CA ASP A 82 8.90 5.51 8.75
C ASP A 82 8.32 4.09 8.74
N VAL A 83 8.30 3.44 7.58
CA VAL A 83 7.83 2.05 7.44
C VAL A 83 8.74 1.09 8.22
N MET A 84 10.06 1.27 8.15
CA MET A 84 11.02 0.46 8.89
C MET A 84 10.86 0.62 10.40
N GLU A 85 10.63 1.85 10.88
CA GLU A 85 10.37 2.14 12.29
C GLU A 85 9.10 1.41 12.78
N ILE A 86 8.00 1.46 12.02
CA ILE A 86 6.77 0.74 12.34
C ILE A 86 7.03 -0.78 12.41
N MET A 87 7.79 -1.33 11.47
CA MET A 87 8.12 -2.76 11.45
C MET A 87 8.96 -3.18 12.65
N ASP A 88 9.93 -2.35 13.06
CA ASP A 88 10.76 -2.60 14.23
C ASP A 88 9.97 -2.51 15.54
N GLU A 89 9.07 -1.53 15.67
CA GLU A 89 8.18 -1.45 16.83
C GLU A 89 7.28 -2.68 16.97
N VAL A 90 6.63 -3.10 15.88
CA VAL A 90 5.75 -4.28 15.87
C VAL A 90 6.53 -5.52 16.29
N ARG A 91 7.72 -5.69 15.74
CA ARG A 91 8.62 -6.81 16.02
C ARG A 91 9.10 -6.82 17.48
N ALA A 92 9.47 -5.67 18.02
CA ALA A 92 9.88 -5.51 19.42
C ALA A 92 8.74 -5.87 20.38
N ARG A 93 7.50 -5.42 20.09
CA ARG A 93 6.30 -5.77 20.89
C ARG A 93 5.99 -7.26 20.86
N TRP A 94 6.32 -7.96 19.77
CA TRP A 94 6.17 -9.41 19.66
C TRP A 94 7.34 -10.21 20.25
N GLY A 95 8.43 -9.54 20.66
CA GLY A 95 9.62 -10.18 21.21
C GLY A 95 10.47 -10.93 20.18
N ILE A 96 10.31 -10.64 18.89
CA ILE A 96 11.11 -11.23 17.82
C ILE A 96 12.43 -10.47 17.73
N ARG A 97 13.56 -11.16 17.90
CA ARG A 97 14.90 -10.58 17.73
C ARG A 97 15.68 -11.38 16.70
N TYR A 98 16.48 -10.69 15.90
CA TYR A 98 17.42 -11.36 15.03
C TYR A 98 18.68 -11.75 15.80
N PRO A 99 19.42 -12.79 15.39
CA PRO A 99 20.65 -13.20 16.08
C PRO A 99 21.79 -12.16 16.04
N PHE A 100 21.67 -11.16 15.16
CA PHE A 100 22.70 -10.16 14.87
C PHE A 100 22.37 -8.76 15.41
N GLU A 101 21.27 -8.62 16.16
CA GLU A 101 20.96 -7.45 16.97
C GLU A 101 21.40 -7.63 18.42
#